data_AF-A0A821L0D5-F1
#
_entry.id   AF-A0A821L0D5-F1
#
_cell.length_a   1.000
_cell.length_b   1.000
_cell.length_c   1.000
_cell.angle_alpha   90.00
_cell.angle_beta   90.00
_cell.angle_gamma   90.00
#
_symmetry.space_group_name_H-M   'P 1'
#
loop_
_entity.id
_entity.type
_entity.pdbx_description
1 polymer ?
#
loop_
_entity_poly.entity_id
_entity_poly.type
_entity_poly.pdbx_seq_one_letter_code
_entity_poly.pdbx_strand_id
1 'polypeptide(L)'
;MRLLFQHHTTVEKARDHDLFGHQGYSFLTHCGPNLAIIGVDGRTERDVETVQDSRSWDMIFEKLENNTINVSHLIIIFPVPFSFLRFKLAETIFEHIKNLPNRCRNVPVVKNTNSIFGLPELYDDLLDEWTHEAHINERNCALQRFQEISQKKKVRITFFSGDVHCCG
;
A
#
# COMPACT_ATOMS: atom_id res chain seq x y z
N MET A 1 13.72 2.63 6.40
CA MET A 1 15.15 2.24 6.31
C MET A 1 15.41 1.07 5.35
N ARG A 2 14.55 0.03 5.29
CA ARG A 2 14.76 -1.14 4.41
C ARG A 2 14.79 -0.82 2.90
N LEU A 3 13.94 0.09 2.44
CA LEU A 3 13.90 0.49 1.02
C LEU A 3 15.19 1.23 0.59
N LEU A 4 15.71 2.12 1.44
CA LEU A 4 16.98 2.83 1.19
C LEU A 4 18.17 1.86 1.07
N PHE A 5 18.18 0.79 1.88
CA PHE A 5 19.19 -0.25 1.77
C PHE A 5 19.16 -0.95 0.41
N GLN A 6 17.97 -1.30 -0.12
CA GLN A 6 17.85 -1.92 -1.45
C GLN A 6 18.36 -1.02 -2.58
N HIS A 7 18.21 0.29 -2.42
CA HIS A 7 18.74 1.29 -3.34
C HIS A 7 20.20 1.68 -3.07
N HIS A 8 20.89 1.00 -2.14
CA HIS A 8 22.23 1.34 -1.66
C HIS A 8 22.40 2.84 -1.36
N THR A 9 21.39 3.45 -0.74
CA THR A 9 21.33 4.89 -0.42
C THR A 9 21.13 5.16 1.07
N THR A 10 21.25 6.43 1.46
CA THR A 10 20.97 6.94 2.81
C THR A 10 19.84 7.95 2.77
N VAL A 11 19.33 8.37 3.93
CA VAL A 11 18.24 9.37 4.01
C VAL A 11 18.66 10.69 3.35
N GLU A 12 19.91 11.09 3.54
CA GLU A 12 20.47 12.34 3.03
C GLU A 12 20.62 12.31 1.51
N LYS A 13 20.97 11.15 0.94
CA LYS A 13 21.21 10.95 -0.51
C LYS A 13 19.97 10.47 -1.27
N ALA A 14 18.89 10.13 -0.58
CA ALA A 14 17.72 9.51 -1.19
C ALA A 14 17.14 10.37 -2.32
N ARG A 15 17.03 11.69 -2.09
CA ARG A 15 16.51 12.64 -3.09
C ARG A 15 17.49 12.84 -4.24
N ASP A 16 18.80 12.80 -3.97
CA ASP A 16 19.84 12.84 -5.01
C ASP A 16 19.81 11.59 -5.91
N HIS A 17 19.28 10.47 -5.40
CA HIS A 17 19.09 9.21 -6.13
C HIS A 17 17.66 9.08 -6.71
N ASP A 18 17.00 10.20 -6.99
CA ASP A 18 15.67 10.29 -7.61
C ASP A 18 14.49 9.68 -6.83
N LEU A 19 14.69 9.28 -5.56
CA LEU A 19 13.60 8.86 -4.69
C LEU A 19 12.76 10.10 -4.31
N PHE A 20 11.44 9.99 -4.36
CA PHE A 20 10.51 11.10 -4.15
C PHE A 20 9.38 10.73 -3.18
N GLY A 21 8.55 11.70 -2.80
CA GLY A 21 7.51 11.56 -1.77
C GLY A 21 7.62 12.66 -0.71
N HIS A 22 6.58 12.84 0.10
CA HIS A 22 6.56 13.88 1.13
C HIS A 22 7.49 13.52 2.31
N GLN A 23 7.15 12.48 3.05
CA GLN A 23 7.98 11.86 4.09
C GLN A 23 8.55 10.51 3.63
N GLY A 24 7.84 9.81 2.75
CA GLY A 24 8.26 8.53 2.17
C GLY A 24 9.24 8.61 1.00
N TYR A 25 9.61 7.43 0.51
CA TYR A 25 10.57 7.22 -0.57
C TYR A 25 10.00 6.28 -1.65
N SER A 26 9.27 6.86 -2.59
CA SER A 26 8.83 6.19 -3.82
C SER A 26 9.87 6.36 -4.92
N PHE A 27 9.85 5.47 -5.92
CA PHE A 27 10.75 5.55 -7.07
C PHE A 27 10.00 5.30 -8.37
N LEU A 28 10.52 5.86 -9.47
CA LEU A 28 10.05 5.59 -10.82
C LEU A 28 11.27 5.19 -11.66
N THR A 29 11.17 4.09 -12.38
CA THR A 29 12.23 3.60 -13.26
C THR A 29 11.66 3.16 -14.60
N HIS A 30 12.50 3.17 -15.64
CA HIS A 30 12.16 2.75 -16.99
C HIS A 30 12.94 1.50 -17.37
N CYS A 31 12.23 0.49 -17.85
CA CYS A 31 12.80 -0.75 -18.36
C CYS A 31 12.70 -0.73 -19.88
N GLY A 32 13.64 -0.02 -20.52
CA GLY A 32 13.55 0.28 -21.95
C GLY A 32 12.50 1.36 -22.27
N PRO A 33 12.17 1.54 -23.55
CA PRO A 33 11.36 2.69 -23.98
C PRO A 33 9.87 2.58 -23.61
N ASN A 34 9.37 1.35 -23.45
CA ASN A 34 7.93 1.09 -23.44
C ASN A 34 7.37 0.66 -22.07
N LEU A 35 8.23 0.39 -21.09
CA LEU A 35 7.85 -0.10 -19.77
C LEU A 35 8.36 0.84 -18.68
N ALA A 36 7.45 1.31 -17.83
CA ALA A 36 7.78 2.04 -16.62
C ALA A 36 7.31 1.27 -15.39
N ILE A 37 8.08 1.36 -14.30
CA ILE A 37 7.78 0.74 -13.03
C ILE A 37 7.85 1.81 -11.95
N ILE A 38 6.77 1.97 -11.19
CA ILE A 38 6.71 2.83 -10.02
C ILE A 38 6.56 1.98 -8.76
N GLY A 39 7.45 2.18 -7.79
CA GLY A 39 7.32 1.61 -6.45
C GLY A 39 6.84 2.69 -5.49
N VAL A 40 5.71 2.43 -4.83
CA VAL A 40 5.08 3.37 -3.90
C VAL A 40 5.41 2.97 -2.46
N ASP A 41 5.95 3.92 -1.70
CA ASP A 41 6.18 3.74 -0.25
C ASP A 41 4.90 3.97 0.55
N GLY A 42 4.07 2.92 0.63
CA GLY A 42 2.85 2.92 1.46
C GLY A 42 3.09 2.56 2.92
N ARG A 43 4.32 2.64 3.44
CA ARG A 43 4.63 2.28 4.84
C ARG A 43 5.05 3.46 5.69
N THR A 44 5.84 4.38 5.14
CA THR A 44 6.41 5.49 5.93
C THR A 44 5.33 6.45 6.46
N GLU A 45 4.28 6.69 5.68
CA GLU A 45 3.21 7.66 6.00
C GLU A 45 1.93 7.00 6.53
N ARG A 46 1.94 5.68 6.71
CA ARG A 46 0.73 4.92 7.07
C ARG A 46 0.38 5.06 8.55
N ASP A 47 -0.88 5.37 8.81
CA ASP A 47 -1.53 5.30 10.11
C ASP A 47 -2.86 4.52 10.04
N VAL A 48 -3.74 4.70 11.03
CA VAL A 48 -5.02 3.97 11.14
C VAL A 48 -6.07 4.49 10.14
N GLU A 49 -5.93 5.73 9.69
CA GLU A 49 -6.91 6.42 8.85
C GLU A 49 -6.44 6.55 7.40
N THR A 50 -5.13 6.55 7.15
CA THR A 50 -4.53 6.87 5.85
C THR A 50 -3.31 5.99 5.59
N VAL A 51 -3.20 5.48 4.36
CA VAL A 51 -2.03 4.71 3.93
C VAL A 51 -0.93 5.62 3.41
N GLN A 52 -1.30 6.67 2.68
CA GLN A 52 -0.36 7.61 2.08
C GLN A 52 -0.88 9.05 2.14
N ASP A 53 0.00 9.99 2.47
CA ASP A 53 -0.36 11.40 2.53
C ASP A 53 -0.77 11.93 1.14
N SER A 54 -1.78 12.82 1.11
CA SER A 54 -2.29 13.40 -0.14
C SER A 54 -1.20 14.11 -0.95
N ARG A 55 -0.21 14.72 -0.30
CA ARG A 55 0.94 15.35 -0.95
C ARG A 55 1.81 14.32 -1.68
N SER A 56 2.02 13.15 -1.08
CA SER A 56 2.74 12.05 -1.72
C SER A 56 1.99 11.51 -2.92
N TRP A 57 0.66 11.37 -2.83
CA TRP A 57 -0.17 11.02 -3.97
C TRP A 57 -0.01 12.02 -5.12
N ASP A 58 -0.10 13.32 -4.83
CA ASP A 58 0.05 14.35 -5.86
C ASP A 58 1.42 14.29 -6.54
N MET A 59 2.50 14.11 -5.78
CA MET A 59 3.83 13.91 -6.35
C MET A 59 3.92 12.65 -7.23
N ILE A 60 3.28 11.55 -6.83
CA ILE A 60 3.20 10.30 -7.63
C ILE A 60 2.52 10.58 -8.97
N PHE A 61 1.33 11.17 -8.94
CA PHE A 61 0.56 11.41 -10.14
C PHE A 61 1.20 12.46 -11.06
N GLU A 62 1.82 13.50 -10.51
CA GLU A 62 2.60 14.47 -11.27
C GLU A 62 3.80 13.78 -11.95
N LYS A 63 4.55 12.94 -11.22
CA LYS A 63 5.69 12.21 -11.78
C LYS A 63 5.25 11.27 -12.90
N LEU A 64 4.12 10.58 -12.75
CA LEU A 64 3.53 9.74 -13.80
C LEU A 64 3.08 10.58 -15.00
N GLU A 65 2.44 11.72 -14.79
CA GLU A 65 2.00 12.63 -15.86
C GLU A 65 3.18 13.19 -16.66
N ASN A 66 4.34 13.42 -16.03
CA ASN A 66 5.50 13.95 -16.73
C ASN A 66 6.36 12.87 -17.41
N ASN A 67 6.41 11.64 -16.88
CA ASN A 67 7.42 10.65 -17.29
C ASN A 67 6.86 9.44 -18.06
N THR A 68 5.55 9.26 -18.15
CA THR A 68 4.96 8.12 -18.90
C THR A 68 4.62 8.45 -20.36
N ILE A 69 5.39 9.34 -20.99
CA ILE A 69 5.24 9.66 -22.42
C ILE A 69 5.83 8.49 -23.23
N ASN A 70 5.08 7.96 -24.20
CA ASN A 70 5.45 6.79 -25.01
C ASN A 70 5.62 5.46 -24.24
N VAL A 71 5.17 5.39 -22.99
CA VAL A 71 5.12 4.15 -22.23
C VAL A 71 3.85 3.38 -22.60
N SER A 72 3.98 2.12 -23.03
CA SER A 72 2.84 1.26 -23.35
C SER A 72 2.35 0.46 -22.15
N HIS A 73 3.22 0.23 -21.16
CA HIS A 73 2.89 -0.50 -19.93
C HIS A 73 3.50 0.17 -18.70
N LEU A 74 2.65 0.47 -17.72
CA LEU A 74 3.02 0.94 -16.39
C LEU A 74 2.75 -0.16 -15.37
N ILE A 75 3.77 -0.57 -14.63
CA ILE A 75 3.65 -1.44 -13.46
C ILE A 75 3.70 -0.57 -12.20
N ILE A 76 2.73 -0.75 -11.32
CA ILE A 76 2.63 -0.05 -10.04
C ILE A 76 2.79 -1.09 -8.94
N ILE A 77 3.81 -0.94 -8.10
CA ILE A 77 4.12 -1.86 -7.01
C ILE A 77 3.60 -1.26 -5.72
N PHE A 78 2.69 -1.98 -5.07
CA PHE A 78 2.20 -1.69 -3.73
C PHE A 78 2.69 -2.76 -2.75
N PRO A 79 3.03 -2.38 -1.50
CA PRO A 79 3.45 -3.34 -0.49
C PRO A 79 2.31 -4.29 -0.11
N VAL A 80 1.11 -3.73 0.10
CA VAL A 80 -0.13 -4.45 0.49
C VAL A 80 -1.07 -4.52 -0.72
N PRO A 81 -1.88 -5.59 -0.88
CA PRO A 81 -2.80 -5.74 -2.00
C PRO A 81 -3.75 -4.57 -2.24
N PHE A 82 -3.55 -3.87 -3.36
CA PHE A 82 -4.37 -2.71 -3.72
C PHE A 82 -5.81 -3.11 -4.12
N SER A 83 -5.95 -4.30 -4.70
CA SER A 83 -7.25 -4.91 -5.02
C SER A 83 -7.30 -6.32 -4.45
N PHE A 84 -7.78 -6.45 -3.21
CA PHE A 84 -8.00 -7.75 -2.56
C PHE A 84 -9.48 -7.99 -2.27
N LEU A 85 -9.82 -9.25 -1.99
CA LEU A 85 -11.16 -9.65 -1.62
C LEU A 85 -11.49 -9.10 -0.23
N ARG A 86 -12.64 -8.43 -0.10
CA ARG A 86 -13.12 -7.97 1.21
C ARG A 86 -13.65 -9.13 2.05
N PHE A 87 -13.16 -9.26 3.27
CA PHE A 87 -13.68 -10.22 4.23
C PHE A 87 -14.45 -9.54 5.37
N LYS A 88 -15.51 -8.78 5.02
CA LYS A 88 -16.36 -8.06 5.99
C LYS A 88 -16.86 -8.92 7.16
N LEU A 89 -17.14 -10.20 6.90
CA LEU A 89 -17.59 -11.13 7.93
C LEU A 89 -16.48 -11.39 8.96
N ALA A 90 -15.23 -11.56 8.52
CA ALA A 90 -14.09 -11.76 9.40
C ALA A 90 -13.83 -10.50 10.24
N GLU A 91 -13.82 -9.32 9.61
CA GLU A 91 -13.69 -8.03 10.30
C GLU A 91 -14.74 -7.88 11.42
N THR A 92 -16.01 -8.14 11.11
CA THR A 92 -17.13 -8.04 12.08
C THR A 92 -16.95 -9.01 13.25
N ILE A 93 -16.55 -10.25 12.98
CA ILE A 93 -16.30 -11.26 14.03
C ILE A 93 -15.14 -10.83 14.93
N PHE A 94 -14.05 -10.33 14.37
CA PHE A 94 -12.89 -9.91 15.14
C PHE A 94 -13.16 -8.66 15.98
N GLU A 95 -13.91 -7.69 15.45
CA GLU A 95 -14.39 -6.52 16.23
C GLU A 95 -15.23 -6.95 17.42
N HIS A 96 -16.11 -7.95 17.24
CA HIS A 96 -16.91 -8.47 18.33
C HIS A 96 -16.04 -9.17 19.38
N ILE A 97 -15.02 -9.93 18.97
CA ILE A 97 -14.06 -10.58 19.88
C ILE A 97 -13.22 -9.55 20.65
N LYS A 98 -12.79 -8.46 20.00
CA LYS A 98 -12.01 -7.38 20.62
C LYS A 98 -12.77 -6.70 21.75
N ASN A 99 -14.07 -6.49 21.58
CA ASN A 99 -14.95 -5.82 22.54
C ASN A 99 -15.47 -6.74 23.66
N LEU A 100 -15.05 -8.02 23.70
CA LEU A 100 -15.40 -8.94 24.80
C LEU A 100 -14.75 -8.54 26.13
N PRO A 101 -15.40 -8.81 27.28
CA PRO A 101 -14.82 -8.56 28.59
C PRO A 101 -13.48 -9.28 28.77
N ASN A 102 -12.51 -8.61 29.39
CA ASN A 102 -11.14 -9.13 29.62
C ASN A 102 -11.08 -10.54 30.26
N ARG A 103 -12.13 -10.94 31.00
CA ARG A 103 -12.26 -12.28 31.59
C ARG A 103 -12.42 -13.39 30.54
N CYS A 104 -13.07 -13.08 29.42
CA CYS A 104 -13.28 -13.99 28.28
C CYS A 104 -12.13 -13.93 27.26
N ARG A 105 -11.24 -12.94 27.35
CA ARG A 105 -10.06 -12.81 26.48
C ARG A 105 -8.84 -13.59 26.99
N ASN A 106 -8.85 -13.96 28.27
CA ASN A 106 -7.78 -14.69 28.95
C ASN A 106 -7.93 -16.23 28.92
N VAL A 107 -8.93 -16.78 28.23
CA VAL A 107 -9.06 -18.23 28.04
C VAL A 107 -7.90 -18.74 27.15
N PRO A 108 -7.33 -19.92 27.43
CA PRO A 108 -6.16 -20.44 26.71
C PRO A 108 -6.34 -20.50 25.18
N VAL A 109 -7.57 -20.70 24.71
CA VAL A 109 -7.93 -20.73 23.29
C VAL A 109 -7.72 -19.37 22.59
N VAL A 110 -7.83 -18.26 23.32
CA VAL A 110 -7.65 -16.89 22.79
C VAL A 110 -6.22 -16.39 22.96
N LYS A 111 -5.42 -16.99 23.86
CA LYS A 111 -4.03 -16.59 24.14
C LYS A 111 -2.99 -17.06 23.11
N ASN A 112 -3.35 -17.97 22.20
CA ASN A 112 -2.46 -18.42 21.11
C ASN A 112 -2.42 -17.43 19.92
N THR A 113 -2.95 -16.22 20.08
CA THR A 113 -2.92 -15.17 19.07
C THR A 113 -1.70 -14.28 19.28
N ASN A 114 -0.67 -14.45 18.44
CA ASN A 114 0.60 -13.75 18.54
C ASN A 114 0.53 -12.34 17.95
N SER A 115 -0.20 -11.39 18.58
CA SER A 115 0.01 -9.96 18.27
C SER A 115 0.36 -9.14 19.51
N ILE A 116 1.13 -8.07 19.26
CA ILE A 116 1.68 -7.14 20.25
C ILE A 116 0.57 -6.49 21.12
N PHE A 117 -0.69 -6.52 20.64
CA PHE A 117 -1.88 -6.00 21.33
C PHE A 117 -2.88 -7.10 21.75
N GLY A 118 -2.49 -8.38 21.68
CA GLY A 118 -3.35 -9.51 22.06
C GLY A 118 -4.54 -9.70 21.13
N LEU A 119 -4.38 -9.38 19.84
CA LEU A 119 -5.33 -9.67 18.76
C LEU A 119 -4.76 -10.81 17.90
N PRO A 120 -5.61 -11.54 17.15
CA PRO A 120 -5.12 -12.40 16.07
C PRO A 120 -4.32 -11.58 15.07
N GLU A 121 -3.15 -12.05 14.67
CA GLU A 121 -2.30 -11.46 13.60
C GLU A 121 -3.13 -11.14 12.34
N LEU A 122 -4.06 -12.04 12.01
CA LEU A 122 -5.02 -11.89 10.92
C LEU A 122 -5.91 -10.63 11.02
N TYR A 123 -6.22 -10.15 12.22
CA TYR A 123 -7.03 -8.94 12.37
C TYR A 123 -6.22 -7.67 12.18
N ASP A 124 -4.95 -7.65 12.61
CA ASP A 124 -4.06 -6.52 12.34
C ASP A 124 -3.80 -6.41 10.82
N ASP A 125 -3.66 -7.55 10.12
CA ASP A 125 -3.56 -7.58 8.65
C ASP A 125 -4.82 -7.01 7.96
N LEU A 126 -6.02 -7.37 8.45
CA LEU A 126 -7.29 -6.88 7.92
C LEU A 126 -7.45 -5.36 8.07
N LEU A 127 -6.97 -4.79 9.18
CA LEU A 127 -6.99 -3.33 9.40
C LEU A 127 -6.02 -2.59 8.47
N ASP A 128 -4.90 -3.23 8.14
CA ASP A 128 -3.86 -2.68 7.27
C ASP A 128 -4.22 -2.74 5.77
N GLU A 129 -5.27 -3.47 5.39
CA GLU A 129 -5.68 -3.62 4.00
C GLU A 129 -6.25 -2.32 3.39
N TRP A 130 -6.01 -2.15 2.08
CA TRP A 130 -6.67 -1.13 1.25
C TRP A 130 -8.19 -1.29 1.18
N THR A 131 -8.72 -2.43 1.61
CA THR A 131 -10.14 -2.71 1.59
C THR A 131 -10.88 -2.32 2.88
N HIS A 132 -10.13 -1.99 3.93
CA HIS A 132 -10.66 -1.49 5.19
C HIS A 132 -11.46 -0.20 4.99
N GLU A 133 -12.41 0.09 5.89
CA GLU A 133 -13.30 1.25 5.80
C GLU A 133 -12.53 2.57 5.84
N ALA A 134 -11.46 2.64 6.64
CA ALA A 134 -10.59 3.81 6.70
C ALA A 134 -9.93 4.13 5.33
N HIS A 135 -9.44 3.10 4.65
CA HIS A 135 -8.58 3.26 3.46
C HIS A 135 -9.35 3.24 2.13
N ILE A 136 -10.62 2.83 2.12
CA ILE A 136 -11.39 2.65 0.87
C ILE A 136 -11.50 3.93 0.05
N ASN A 137 -11.70 5.07 0.70
CA ASN A 137 -11.92 6.33 0.02
C ASN A 137 -10.63 6.79 -0.65
N GLU A 138 -9.51 6.75 0.08
CA GLU A 138 -8.18 7.02 -0.44
C GLU A 138 -7.86 6.12 -1.65
N ARG A 139 -8.06 4.80 -1.50
CA ARG A 139 -7.87 3.83 -2.57
C ARG A 139 -8.69 4.15 -3.80
N ASN A 140 -9.98 4.46 -3.63
CA ASN A 140 -10.89 4.73 -4.74
C ASN A 140 -10.49 6.02 -5.48
N CYS A 141 -10.07 7.06 -4.75
CA CYS A 141 -9.53 8.28 -5.34
C CYS A 141 -8.26 8.00 -6.15
N ALA A 142 -7.32 7.22 -5.59
CA ALA A 142 -6.10 6.83 -6.29
C ALA A 142 -6.40 5.98 -7.54
N LEU A 143 -7.30 4.99 -7.42
CA LEU A 143 -7.72 4.13 -8.53
C LEU A 143 -8.35 4.94 -9.66
N GLN A 144 -9.21 5.91 -9.34
CA GLN A 144 -9.81 6.79 -10.34
C GLN A 144 -8.72 7.58 -11.09
N ARG A 145 -7.75 8.17 -10.38
CA ARG A 145 -6.64 8.91 -11.01
C ARG A 145 -5.77 8.00 -11.88
N PHE A 146 -5.51 6.76 -11.48
CA PHE A 146 -4.83 5.78 -12.34
C PHE A 146 -5.63 5.46 -13.61
N GLN A 147 -6.95 5.31 -13.50
CA GLN A 147 -7.81 5.11 -14.66
C GLN A 147 -7.77 6.31 -15.61
N GLU A 148 -7.77 7.54 -15.08
CA GLU A 148 -7.62 8.77 -15.88
C GLU A 148 -6.30 8.78 -16.65
N ILE A 149 -5.17 8.44 -16.00
CA ILE A 149 -3.86 8.32 -16.67
C ILE A 149 -3.90 7.25 -17.76
N SER A 150 -4.44 6.07 -17.45
CA SER A 150 -4.59 4.97 -18.42
C SER A 150 -5.36 5.41 -19.66
N GLN A 151 -6.49 6.10 -19.48
CA GLN A 151 -7.33 6.57 -20.57
C GLN A 151 -6.69 7.69 -21.39
N LYS A 152 -6.08 8.66 -20.72
CA LYS A 152 -5.45 9.84 -21.31
C LYS A 152 -4.22 9.46 -22.12
N LYS A 153 -3.37 8.59 -21.56
CA LYS A 153 -2.08 8.21 -22.15
C LYS A 153 -2.11 6.92 -22.96
N LYS A 154 -3.24 6.20 -22.95
CA LYS A 154 -3.40 4.89 -23.59
C LYS A 154 -2.35 3.88 -23.10
N VAL A 155 -2.03 3.94 -21.82
CA VAL A 155 -1.06 3.07 -21.17
C VAL A 155 -1.78 1.93 -20.43
N ARG A 156 -1.33 0.69 -20.62
CA ARG A 156 -1.81 -0.44 -19.80
C ARG A 156 -1.25 -0.29 -18.39
N ILE A 157 -2.09 -0.42 -17.37
CA ILE A 157 -1.66 -0.41 -15.97
C ILE A 157 -1.78 -1.81 -15.38
N THR A 158 -0.77 -2.24 -14.62
CA THR A 158 -0.79 -3.49 -13.85
C THR A 158 -0.32 -3.23 -12.43
N PHE A 159 -1.10 -3.68 -11.46
CA PHE A 159 -0.77 -3.57 -10.04
C PHE A 159 -0.07 -4.83 -9.55
N PHE A 160 1.09 -4.69 -8.92
CA PHE A 160 1.83 -5.78 -8.31
C PHE A 160 1.71 -5.68 -6.78
N SER A 161 1.10 -6.74 -6.23
CA SER A 161 0.82 -7.02 -4.81
C SER A 161 1.93 -7.75 -4.05
N GLY A 162 2.04 -7.60 -2.73
CA GLY A 162 2.73 -8.54 -1.85
C GLY A 162 1.91 -8.88 -0.60
N ASP A 163 2.60 -9.27 0.48
CA ASP A 163 2.09 -9.32 1.87
C ASP A 163 1.20 -10.50 2.27
N VAL A 164 0.28 -10.96 1.43
CA VAL A 164 -0.75 -11.96 1.83
C VAL A 164 -0.28 -13.41 2.03
N HIS A 165 1.04 -13.64 2.03
CA HIS A 165 1.67 -14.97 2.23
C HIS A 165 1.12 -16.08 1.31
N CYS A 166 0.51 -15.71 0.17
CA CYS A 166 -0.02 -16.60 -0.85
C CYS A 166 0.28 -16.05 -2.25
N CYS A 167 0.31 -16.92 -3.26
CA CYS A 167 0.47 -16.54 -4.66
C CYS A 167 -0.84 -16.74 -5.43
N GLY A 168 -1.11 -15.88 -6.41
CA GLY A 168 -2.26 -15.94 -7.31
C GLY A 168 -1.94 -15.40 -8.68
#